data_AF-A0AAD6G8V8-F1
#
_entry.id   AF-A0AAD6G8V8-F1
#
_cell.length_a   1.000
_cell.length_b   1.000
_cell.length_c   1.000
_cell.angle_alpha   90.00
_cell.angle_beta   90.00
_cell.angle_gamma   90.00
#
_symmetry.space_group_name_H-M   'P 1'
#
loop_
_entity.id
_entity.type
_entity.pdbx_description
1 polymer ?
#
loop_
_entity_poly.entity_id
_entity_poly.type
_entity_poly.pdbx_seq_one_letter_code
_entity_poly.pdbx_strand_id
1 'polypeptide(L)'
;MLGWVRVVLLSQSSKRKATYAVLFAYVVALLAMLRPHIWQIASLVERFCTSSVNVRSSHETYDMLTSWISSRGIDNASRSHLVKLNTDRGALADRTESVRRPLKYVANSGVFLFWYKGRLLRYQATQDTSGYFKENNIAITCLGRSGTILKDLFQDCQREYVCRLGNKITIHGHSGGQWTDNRKSEARPLSTVILNQREKALLVDDMKDFLNPTTRSWYTQRSLPYRRGYLLHGPPGTGKSSFSLAIAGELNMDIYVVRVPSVDDESLKCLFAELPAHCVVLLEDIDAVISAHSRESEAVHSNEQPSFGDEKKRVTLSGLLNELDGVSSAEDRVLIMTTNHEMKLDPALIRPGRIDKKVSFALADRDTVSQIYCWVFQSPSETGADAQPCGTENGLLQAQAIQFAHQVPEGVFSPAEILSFLVPYRHDPDAAHQSVETWVESRQKTGRNLS
;
A
#
# COMPACT_ATOMS: atom_id res chain seq x y z
N MET A 1 -93.97 38.85 -5.53
CA MET A 1 -92.72 39.14 -4.78
C MET A 1 -91.65 38.03 -4.85
N LEU A 2 -92.01 36.75 -4.87
CA LEU A 2 -91.03 35.64 -4.84
C LEU A 2 -90.15 35.48 -6.10
N GLY A 3 -90.64 35.85 -7.30
CA GLY A 3 -89.87 35.75 -8.55
C GLY A 3 -88.71 36.75 -8.64
N TRP A 4 -88.89 37.97 -8.12
CA TRP A 4 -87.87 39.03 -8.14
C TRP A 4 -86.72 38.75 -7.16
N VAL A 5 -87.02 38.20 -5.98
CA VAL A 5 -85.99 37.81 -4.99
C VAL A 5 -85.11 36.68 -5.53
N ARG A 6 -85.69 35.73 -6.27
CA ARG A 6 -84.95 34.59 -6.87
C ARG A 6 -83.99 35.04 -7.97
N VAL A 7 -84.38 36.02 -8.79
CA VAL A 7 -83.52 36.61 -9.84
C VAL A 7 -82.37 37.43 -9.23
N VAL A 8 -82.63 38.19 -8.16
CA VAL A 8 -81.59 38.96 -7.46
C VAL A 8 -80.58 38.03 -6.76
N LEU A 9 -81.03 36.93 -6.13
CA LEU A 9 -80.16 35.93 -5.52
C LEU A 9 -79.32 35.16 -6.55
N LEU A 10 -79.91 34.81 -7.71
CA LEU A 10 -79.17 34.19 -8.82
C LEU A 10 -78.14 35.16 -9.43
N SER A 11 -78.46 36.45 -9.55
CA SER A 11 -77.54 37.50 -10.00
C SER A 11 -76.38 37.71 -9.01
N GLN A 12 -76.66 37.72 -7.70
CA GLN A 12 -75.60 37.81 -6.68
C GLN A 12 -74.71 36.56 -6.61
N SER A 13 -75.28 35.36 -6.79
CA SER A 13 -74.53 34.11 -6.87
C SER A 13 -73.60 34.07 -8.10
N SER A 14 -74.09 34.52 -9.26
CA SER A 14 -73.31 34.65 -10.49
C SER A 14 -72.16 35.66 -10.34
N LYS A 15 -72.42 36.83 -9.72
CA LYS A 15 -71.37 37.82 -9.41
C LYS A 15 -70.30 37.28 -8.47
N ARG A 16 -70.68 36.55 -7.40
CA ARG A 16 -69.70 35.91 -6.50
C ARG A 16 -68.84 34.87 -7.22
N LYS A 17 -69.44 34.01 -8.05
CA LYS A 17 -68.70 33.04 -8.88
C LYS A 17 -67.72 33.72 -9.85
N ALA A 18 -68.11 34.85 -10.45
CA ALA A 18 -67.23 35.65 -11.28
C ALA A 18 -66.07 36.27 -10.48
N THR A 19 -66.32 36.77 -9.27
CA THR A 19 -65.26 37.28 -8.38
C THR A 19 -64.27 36.19 -7.98
N TYR A 20 -64.75 34.98 -7.65
CA TYR A 20 -63.87 33.83 -7.35
C TYR A 20 -63.06 33.39 -8.58
N ALA A 21 -63.64 33.42 -9.78
CA ALA A 21 -62.93 33.10 -11.01
C ALA A 21 -61.81 34.12 -11.31
N VAL A 22 -62.07 35.41 -11.09
CA VAL A 22 -61.07 36.47 -11.22
C VAL A 22 -59.96 36.33 -10.17
N LEU A 23 -60.33 36.08 -8.91
CA LEU A 23 -59.34 35.84 -7.84
C LEU A 23 -58.46 34.62 -8.13
N PHE A 24 -59.07 33.52 -8.60
CA PHE A 24 -58.34 32.33 -9.02
C PHE A 24 -57.39 32.62 -10.18
N ALA A 25 -57.82 33.40 -11.17
CA ALA A 25 -56.95 33.84 -12.27
C ALA A 25 -55.76 34.67 -11.78
N TYR A 26 -55.96 35.57 -10.80
CA TYR A 26 -54.87 36.33 -10.19
C TYR A 26 -53.89 35.42 -9.41
N VAL A 27 -54.40 34.44 -8.66
CA VAL A 27 -53.53 33.48 -7.92
C VAL A 27 -52.72 32.62 -8.90
N VAL A 28 -53.35 32.13 -9.98
CA VAL A 28 -52.65 31.36 -11.01
C VAL A 28 -51.62 32.22 -11.75
N ALA A 29 -51.96 33.46 -12.08
CA ALA A 29 -51.02 34.41 -12.70
C ALA A 29 -49.84 34.74 -11.77
N LEU A 30 -50.09 34.91 -10.47
CA LEU A 30 -49.06 35.13 -9.46
C LEU A 30 -48.14 33.91 -9.31
N LEU A 31 -48.70 32.70 -9.24
CA LEU A 31 -47.93 31.45 -9.18
C LEU A 31 -47.11 31.22 -10.46
N ALA A 32 -47.67 31.58 -11.63
CA ALA A 32 -46.96 31.52 -12.91
C ALA A 32 -45.80 32.53 -12.98
N MET A 33 -45.98 33.74 -12.42
CA MET A 33 -44.92 34.75 -12.30
C MET A 33 -43.85 34.35 -11.28
N LEU A 34 -44.21 33.67 -10.18
CA LEU A 34 -43.27 33.20 -9.17
C LEU A 34 -42.46 31.98 -9.63
N ARG A 35 -43.01 31.14 -10.51
CA ARG A 35 -42.36 29.92 -11.02
C ARG A 35 -40.90 30.11 -11.51
N PRO A 36 -40.54 31.11 -12.33
CA PRO A 36 -39.14 31.33 -12.73
C PRO A 36 -38.24 31.81 -11.58
N HIS A 37 -38.80 32.51 -10.59
CA HIS A 37 -38.05 33.02 -9.44
C HIS A 37 -37.81 31.96 -8.37
N ILE A 38 -38.64 30.91 -8.29
CA ILE A 38 -38.42 29.79 -7.36
C ILE A 38 -37.06 29.13 -7.59
N TRP A 39 -36.65 28.94 -8.84
CA TRP A 39 -35.32 28.42 -9.17
C TRP A 39 -34.19 29.38 -8.79
N GLN A 40 -34.40 30.69 -8.95
CA GLN A 40 -33.44 31.72 -8.54
C GLN A 40 -33.30 31.80 -7.02
N ILE A 41 -34.40 31.68 -6.28
CA ILE A 41 -34.40 31.66 -4.82
C ILE A 41 -33.76 30.35 -4.30
N ALA A 42 -34.08 29.20 -4.90
CA ALA A 42 -33.47 27.92 -4.54
C ALA A 42 -31.95 27.94 -4.78
N SER A 43 -31.51 28.46 -5.93
CA SER A 43 -30.08 28.61 -6.22
C SER A 43 -29.39 29.64 -5.33
N LEU A 44 -30.07 30.72 -4.92
CA LEU A 44 -29.57 31.67 -3.93
C LEU A 44 -29.39 31.01 -2.55
N VAL A 45 -30.37 30.23 -2.10
CA VAL A 45 -30.29 29.45 -0.85
C VAL A 45 -29.17 28.43 -0.93
N GLU A 46 -29.02 27.73 -2.05
CA GLU A 46 -27.92 26.82 -2.30
C GLU A 46 -26.57 27.55 -2.25
N ARG A 47 -26.45 28.73 -2.85
CA ARG A 47 -25.19 29.50 -2.86
C ARG A 47 -24.81 30.09 -1.50
N PHE A 48 -25.78 30.59 -0.74
CA PHE A 48 -25.51 31.41 0.45
C PHE A 48 -25.78 30.70 1.79
N CYS A 49 -26.53 29.60 1.77
CA CYS A 49 -26.90 28.84 2.98
C CYS A 49 -26.39 27.40 2.98
N THR A 50 -25.59 27.00 1.99
CA THR A 50 -24.97 25.67 1.97
C THR A 50 -23.46 25.75 1.86
N SER A 51 -22.81 24.73 2.41
CA SER A 51 -21.39 24.48 2.22
C SER A 51 -21.25 23.22 1.38
N SER A 52 -20.41 23.24 0.34
CA SER A 52 -20.21 22.09 -0.56
C SER A 52 -18.73 21.78 -0.74
N VAL A 53 -18.39 20.49 -0.81
CA VAL A 53 -17.06 19.98 -1.13
C VAL A 53 -17.17 19.12 -2.38
N ASN A 54 -16.30 19.39 -3.35
CA ASN A 54 -16.21 18.64 -4.61
C ASN A 54 -14.99 17.73 -4.59
N VAL A 55 -15.20 16.47 -4.97
CA VAL A 55 -14.19 15.42 -5.03
C VAL A 55 -14.15 14.86 -6.44
N ARG A 56 -12.97 14.85 -7.06
CA ARG A 56 -12.76 14.35 -8.42
C ARG A 56 -12.34 12.88 -8.40
N SER A 57 -12.73 12.11 -9.43
CA SER A 57 -12.40 10.70 -9.57
C SER A 57 -10.91 10.37 -9.67
N SER A 58 -10.07 11.35 -10.02
CA SER A 58 -8.61 11.18 -10.11
C SER A 58 -7.91 11.14 -8.74
N HIS A 59 -8.58 11.54 -7.67
CA HIS A 59 -7.99 11.58 -6.33
C HIS A 59 -8.43 10.39 -5.48
N GLU A 60 -7.53 9.90 -4.62
CA GLU A 60 -7.80 8.82 -3.65
C GLU A 60 -8.99 9.12 -2.72
N THR A 61 -9.21 10.41 -2.42
CA THR A 61 -10.38 10.91 -1.67
C THR A 61 -11.72 10.45 -2.26
N TYR A 62 -11.81 10.22 -3.57
CA TYR A 62 -12.99 9.65 -4.23
C TYR A 62 -13.22 8.20 -3.80
N ASP A 63 -12.17 7.39 -3.79
CA ASP A 63 -12.25 5.98 -3.41
C ASP A 63 -12.49 5.83 -1.91
N MET A 64 -11.90 6.70 -1.08
CA MET A 64 -12.18 6.81 0.36
C MET A 64 -13.67 7.04 0.62
N LEU A 65 -14.24 8.09 0.00
CA LEU A 65 -15.64 8.47 0.17
C LEU A 65 -16.59 7.40 -0.34
N THR A 66 -16.36 6.87 -1.54
CA THR A 66 -17.22 5.83 -2.12
C THR A 66 -17.13 4.50 -1.36
N SER A 67 -15.96 4.16 -0.80
CA SER A 67 -15.80 3.01 0.10
C SER A 67 -16.58 3.19 1.41
N TRP A 68 -16.54 4.39 1.99
CA TRP A 68 -17.27 4.72 3.23
C TRP A 68 -18.79 4.68 3.04
N ILE A 69 -19.30 5.27 1.95
CA ILE A 69 -20.74 5.28 1.61
C ILE A 69 -21.25 3.86 1.36
N SER A 70 -20.53 3.09 0.53
CA SER A 70 -20.91 1.73 0.15
C SER A 70 -20.91 0.78 1.35
N SER A 71 -19.95 0.92 2.27
CA SER A 71 -19.91 0.09 3.49
C SER A 71 -21.09 0.30 4.44
N ARG A 72 -21.78 1.44 4.34
CA ARG A 72 -22.98 1.76 5.11
C ARG A 72 -24.27 1.48 4.35
N GLY A 73 -24.19 1.01 3.11
CA GLY A 73 -25.36 0.79 2.24
C GLY A 73 -26.12 2.07 1.90
N ILE A 74 -25.51 3.24 2.05
CA ILE A 74 -26.14 4.54 1.77
C ILE A 74 -26.35 4.70 0.25
N ASP A 75 -25.45 4.09 -0.54
CA ASP A 75 -25.52 4.05 -1.99
C ASP A 75 -26.77 3.35 -2.53
N ASN A 76 -27.44 2.48 -1.76
CA ASN A 76 -28.74 1.89 -2.14
C ASN A 76 -29.84 2.93 -2.39
N ALA A 77 -29.69 4.15 -1.87
CA ALA A 77 -30.60 5.26 -2.19
C ALA A 77 -30.36 5.85 -3.59
N SER A 78 -29.23 5.53 -4.22
CA SER A 78 -28.94 5.92 -5.59
C SER A 78 -29.81 5.14 -6.57
N ARG A 79 -30.25 5.82 -7.64
CA ARG A 79 -31.00 5.19 -8.74
C ARG A 79 -30.10 4.63 -9.84
N SER A 80 -28.80 4.91 -9.77
CA SER A 80 -27.81 4.46 -10.75
C SER A 80 -26.55 3.98 -10.03
N HIS A 81 -26.09 2.78 -10.37
CA HIS A 81 -24.90 2.17 -9.80
C HIS A 81 -23.91 1.80 -10.90
N LEU A 82 -22.64 2.14 -10.66
CA LEU A 82 -21.48 1.70 -11.40
C LEU A 82 -20.92 0.47 -10.66
N VAL A 83 -20.70 -0.61 -11.41
CA VAL A 83 -20.06 -1.80 -10.88
C VAL A 83 -18.55 -1.66 -11.05
N LYS A 84 -17.81 -1.62 -9.94
CA LYS A 84 -16.35 -1.71 -9.92
C LYS A 84 -15.97 -3.13 -9.49
N LEU A 85 -15.05 -3.75 -10.22
CA LEU A 85 -14.38 -4.97 -9.76
C LEU A 85 -13.47 -4.59 -8.58
N ASN A 86 -13.58 -5.33 -7.47
CA ASN A 86 -12.64 -5.14 -6.38
C ASN A 86 -11.28 -5.71 -6.80
N THR A 87 -10.34 -4.83 -7.13
CA THR A 87 -8.94 -5.15 -7.45
C THR A 87 -8.07 -5.30 -6.20
N ASP A 88 -8.59 -5.09 -4.98
CA ASP A 88 -7.84 -5.16 -3.72
C ASP A 88 -7.47 -6.58 -3.24
N ARG A 89 -7.52 -7.57 -4.14
CA ARG A 89 -6.87 -8.86 -3.94
C ARG A 89 -5.90 -9.10 -5.10
N GLY A 90 -4.61 -9.01 -4.78
CA GLY A 90 -3.49 -9.45 -5.63
C GLY A 90 -3.48 -10.96 -5.82
N ALA A 91 -4.55 -11.51 -6.39
CA ALA A 91 -4.54 -12.83 -7.00
C ALA A 91 -4.41 -12.62 -8.51
N LEU A 92 -3.16 -12.71 -8.97
CA LEU A 92 -2.89 -13.19 -10.32
C LEU A 92 -3.73 -14.46 -10.52
N ALA A 93 -4.34 -14.53 -11.70
CA ALA A 93 -5.13 -15.64 -12.17
C ALA A 93 -4.52 -17.00 -11.83
N ASP A 94 -5.01 -17.64 -10.77
CA ASP A 94 -5.13 -19.08 -10.81
C ASP A 94 -6.30 -19.36 -11.75
N ARG A 95 -6.01 -19.89 -12.94
CA ARG A 95 -7.03 -20.29 -13.93
C ARG A 95 -7.80 -21.55 -13.46
N THR A 96 -7.52 -21.98 -12.25
CA THR A 96 -8.04 -23.18 -11.61
C THR A 96 -9.02 -22.73 -10.53
N GLU A 97 -10.31 -22.91 -10.84
CA GLU A 97 -11.50 -22.66 -10.02
C GLU A 97 -11.94 -21.21 -9.75
N SER A 98 -13.23 -21.02 -10.01
CA SER A 98 -13.98 -19.77 -10.09
C SER A 98 -14.20 -19.09 -8.74
N VAL A 99 -13.17 -18.48 -8.15
CA VAL A 99 -13.38 -17.55 -7.03
C VAL A 99 -13.96 -16.25 -7.61
N ARG A 100 -15.29 -16.09 -7.53
CA ARG A 100 -15.98 -14.86 -7.97
C ARG A 100 -15.39 -13.66 -7.22
N ARG A 101 -14.79 -12.72 -7.96
CA ARG A 101 -14.30 -11.46 -7.39
C ARG A 101 -15.51 -10.66 -6.86
N PRO A 102 -15.50 -10.19 -5.61
CA PRO A 102 -16.62 -9.43 -5.08
C PRO A 102 -16.78 -8.13 -5.88
N LEU A 103 -18.00 -7.89 -6.34
CA LEU A 103 -18.36 -6.68 -7.09
C LEU A 103 -18.69 -5.57 -6.08
N LYS A 104 -18.10 -4.38 -6.28
CA LYS A 104 -18.44 -3.18 -5.53
C LYS A 104 -19.39 -2.34 -6.37
N TYR A 105 -20.53 -1.99 -5.79
CA TYR A 105 -21.48 -1.07 -6.40
C TYR A 105 -21.17 0.35 -5.88
N VAL A 106 -21.10 1.32 -6.78
CA VAL A 106 -20.82 2.72 -6.47
C VAL A 106 -21.87 3.58 -7.14
N ALA A 107 -22.39 4.62 -6.48
CA ALA A 107 -23.35 5.52 -7.14
C ALA A 107 -22.71 6.17 -8.39
N ASN A 108 -23.31 5.96 -9.57
CA ASN A 108 -22.76 6.41 -10.85
C ASN A 108 -23.15 7.87 -11.15
N SER A 109 -24.44 8.15 -11.10
CA SER A 109 -24.99 9.49 -11.33
C SER A 109 -26.27 9.68 -10.54
N GLY A 110 -26.51 10.90 -10.09
CA GLY A 110 -27.74 11.26 -9.39
C GLY A 110 -27.51 11.97 -8.07
N VAL A 111 -28.61 12.29 -7.41
CA VAL A 111 -28.66 13.05 -6.16
C VAL A 111 -29.44 12.25 -5.13
N PHE A 112 -28.88 12.10 -3.93
CA PHE A 112 -29.60 11.53 -2.79
C PHE A 112 -29.20 12.25 -1.49
N LEU A 113 -30.03 12.09 -0.46
CA LEU A 113 -29.83 12.70 0.85
C LEU A 113 -29.49 11.60 1.86
N PHE A 114 -28.58 11.88 2.78
CA PHE A 114 -28.23 10.97 3.88
C PHE A 114 -27.93 11.73 5.17
N TRP A 115 -28.08 11.07 6.31
CA TRP A 115 -27.81 11.65 7.62
C TRP A 115 -26.39 11.35 8.09
N TYR A 116 -25.71 12.35 8.62
CA TYR A 116 -24.40 12.20 9.25
C TYR A 116 -24.29 13.11 10.48
N LYS A 117 -23.95 12.54 11.64
CA LYS A 117 -23.87 13.22 12.96
C LYS A 117 -25.07 14.17 13.22
N GLY A 118 -26.29 13.72 12.92
CA GLY A 118 -27.53 14.47 13.15
C GLY A 118 -27.82 15.59 12.14
N ARG A 119 -27.05 15.69 11.05
CA ARG A 119 -27.30 16.66 9.97
C ARG A 119 -27.56 15.98 8.63
N LEU A 120 -28.42 16.59 7.83
CA LEU A 120 -28.76 16.11 6.49
C LEU A 120 -27.73 16.61 5.47
N LEU A 121 -27.12 15.66 4.77
CA LEU A 121 -26.16 15.90 3.69
C LEU A 121 -26.76 15.48 2.36
N ARG A 122 -26.44 16.24 1.31
CA ARG A 122 -26.78 15.94 -0.08
C ARG A 122 -25.56 15.41 -0.78
N TYR A 123 -25.67 14.20 -1.30
CA TYR A 123 -24.71 13.61 -2.24
C TYR A 123 -25.17 13.91 -3.66
N GLN A 124 -24.27 14.36 -4.51
CA GLN A 124 -24.51 14.55 -5.93
C GLN A 124 -23.33 14.01 -6.74
N ALA A 125 -23.56 12.98 -7.55
CA ALA A 125 -22.60 12.50 -8.53
C ALA A 125 -22.93 13.04 -9.91
N THR A 126 -21.96 13.71 -10.53
CA THR A 126 -22.03 14.26 -11.89
C THR A 126 -20.89 13.68 -12.72
N GLN A 127 -21.18 13.30 -13.96
CA GLN A 127 -20.17 12.87 -14.92
C GLN A 127 -19.85 14.04 -15.84
N ASP A 128 -18.59 14.45 -15.88
CA ASP A 128 -18.10 15.45 -16.81
C ASP A 128 -17.71 14.78 -18.12
N THR A 129 -18.32 15.21 -19.21
CA THR A 129 -18.08 14.70 -20.58
C THR A 129 -17.24 15.66 -21.42
N SER A 130 -16.65 16.67 -20.80
CA SER A 130 -15.94 17.74 -21.48
C SER A 130 -14.54 17.36 -22.02
N GLY A 131 -14.04 16.15 -21.75
CA GLY A 131 -12.74 15.64 -22.22
C GLY A 131 -12.79 14.25 -22.88
N TYR A 132 -11.64 13.80 -23.42
CA TYR A 132 -11.45 12.44 -23.98
C TYR A 132 -11.70 11.33 -22.94
N PHE A 133 -11.52 11.63 -21.66
CA PHE A 133 -11.80 10.75 -20.54
C PHE A 133 -13.02 11.27 -19.78
N LYS A 134 -13.96 10.36 -19.47
CA LYS A 134 -15.12 10.67 -18.63
C LYS A 134 -14.68 10.74 -17.18
N GLU A 135 -14.74 11.92 -16.58
CA GLU A 135 -14.44 12.09 -15.14
C GLU A 135 -15.72 12.09 -14.32
N ASN A 136 -15.71 11.40 -13.19
CA ASN A 136 -16.82 11.40 -12.25
C ASN A 136 -16.49 12.33 -11.09
N ASN A 137 -17.36 13.30 -10.85
CA ASN A 137 -17.24 14.27 -9.77
C ASN A 137 -18.34 14.03 -8.74
N ILE A 138 -17.97 14.04 -7.46
CA ILE A 138 -18.89 13.94 -6.34
C ILE A 138 -18.91 15.26 -5.60
N ALA A 139 -20.09 15.84 -5.43
CA ALA A 139 -20.34 16.99 -4.58
C ALA A 139 -21.10 16.55 -3.32
N ILE A 140 -20.54 16.84 -2.14
CA ILE A 140 -21.23 16.67 -0.87
C ILE A 140 -21.60 18.05 -0.33
N THR A 141 -22.90 18.31 -0.19
CA THR A 141 -23.45 19.59 0.26
C THR A 141 -24.13 19.45 1.62
N CYS A 142 -23.81 20.34 2.55
CA CYS A 142 -24.44 20.43 3.87
C CYS A 142 -25.25 21.72 3.97
N LEU A 143 -26.42 21.66 4.61
CA LEU A 143 -27.19 22.85 5.00
C LEU A 143 -26.50 23.54 6.18
N GLY A 144 -26.09 24.80 5.98
CA GLY A 144 -25.39 25.61 6.98
C GLY A 144 -24.09 26.23 6.46
N ARG A 145 -23.65 27.29 7.15
CA ARG A 145 -22.42 28.04 6.80
C ARG A 145 -21.14 27.43 7.38
N SER A 146 -21.24 26.44 8.27
CA SER A 146 -20.07 25.78 8.87
C SER A 146 -19.68 24.54 8.07
N GLY A 147 -18.53 24.58 7.41
CA GLY A 147 -17.94 23.43 6.72
C GLY A 147 -17.26 22.40 7.64
N THR A 148 -17.29 22.60 8.97
CA THR A 148 -16.63 21.70 9.93
C THR A 148 -17.11 20.25 9.80
N ILE A 149 -18.40 20.04 9.55
CA ILE A 149 -18.98 18.69 9.42
C ILE A 149 -18.51 17.98 8.17
N LEU A 150 -18.29 18.71 7.07
CA LEU A 150 -17.73 18.12 5.87
C LEU A 150 -16.28 17.69 6.12
N LYS A 151 -15.50 18.49 6.85
CA LYS A 151 -14.14 18.10 7.27
C LYS A 151 -14.15 16.86 8.15
N ASP A 152 -15.04 16.81 9.14
CA ASP A 152 -15.19 15.64 10.03
C ASP A 152 -15.60 14.39 9.25
N LEU A 153 -16.48 14.52 8.25
CA LEU A 153 -16.88 13.43 7.37
C LEU A 153 -15.67 12.87 6.63
N PHE A 154 -14.87 13.73 5.97
CA PHE A 154 -13.70 13.28 5.23
C PHE A 154 -12.61 12.71 6.14
N GLN A 155 -12.44 13.22 7.36
CA GLN A 155 -11.54 12.64 8.36
C GLN A 155 -12.00 11.24 8.81
N ASP A 156 -13.31 11.05 9.02
CA ASP A 156 -13.87 9.73 9.35
C ASP A 156 -13.75 8.76 8.16
N CYS A 157 -14.00 9.24 6.94
CA CYS A 157 -13.75 8.47 5.70
C CYS A 157 -12.29 8.05 5.60
N GLN A 158 -11.36 8.96 5.90
CA GLN A 158 -9.93 8.67 5.88
C GLN A 158 -9.54 7.63 6.91
N ARG A 159 -9.96 7.81 8.17
CA ARG A 159 -9.64 6.88 9.25
C ARG A 159 -10.14 5.47 8.93
N GLU A 160 -11.38 5.34 8.48
CA GLU A 160 -11.96 4.03 8.14
C GLU A 160 -11.29 3.43 6.89
N TYR A 161 -10.97 4.25 5.89
CA TYR A 161 -10.28 3.78 4.69
C TYR A 161 -8.88 3.25 5.01
N VAL A 162 -8.12 3.95 5.84
CA VAL A 162 -6.80 3.50 6.33
C VAL A 162 -6.95 2.22 7.16
N CYS A 163 -7.91 2.13 8.07
CA CYS A 163 -8.17 0.89 8.82
C CYS A 163 -8.55 -0.29 7.90
N ARG A 164 -9.33 -0.04 6.83
CA ARG A 164 -9.79 -1.08 5.89
C ARG A 164 -8.72 -1.53 4.91
N LEU A 165 -7.86 -0.61 4.46
CA LEU A 165 -6.67 -0.98 3.70
C LEU A 165 -5.80 -1.95 4.50
N GLY A 166 -5.84 -1.87 5.83
CA GLY A 166 -5.00 -2.67 6.71
C GLY A 166 -3.54 -2.33 6.49
N ASN A 167 -2.64 -3.15 7.03
CA ASN A 167 -1.22 -3.01 6.72
C ASN A 167 -0.95 -3.70 5.35
N LYS A 168 -1.45 -3.12 4.26
CA LYS A 168 -1.20 -3.61 2.91
C LYS A 168 -0.17 -2.73 2.25
N ILE A 169 0.84 -3.36 1.67
CA ILE A 169 1.89 -2.68 0.92
C ILE A 169 1.77 -3.04 -0.56
N THR A 170 2.07 -2.06 -1.42
CA THR A 170 2.21 -2.30 -2.85
C THR A 170 3.67 -2.60 -3.14
N ILE A 171 3.90 -3.74 -3.81
CA ILE A 171 5.21 -4.15 -4.29
C ILE A 171 5.27 -3.78 -5.77
N HIS A 172 6.04 -2.75 -6.07
CA HIS A 172 6.34 -2.32 -7.43
C HIS A 172 7.61 -3.04 -7.89
N GLY A 173 7.53 -3.68 -9.06
CA GLY A 173 8.73 -4.11 -9.77
C GLY A 173 8.89 -3.27 -11.03
N HIS A 174 9.76 -3.69 -11.94
CA HIS A 174 9.98 -2.97 -13.19
C HIS A 174 10.01 -3.92 -14.37
N SER A 175 9.65 -3.39 -15.54
CA SER A 175 9.79 -4.07 -16.82
C SER A 175 9.92 -3.02 -17.93
N GLY A 176 10.96 -3.15 -18.76
CA GLY A 176 11.17 -2.22 -19.88
C GLY A 176 11.40 -0.76 -19.46
N GLY A 177 12.04 -0.54 -18.32
CA GLY A 177 12.38 0.80 -17.82
C GLY A 177 11.22 1.57 -17.17
N GLN A 178 10.06 0.94 -16.95
CA GLN A 178 8.92 1.53 -16.26
C GLN A 178 8.53 0.72 -15.02
N TRP A 179 7.96 1.40 -14.04
CA TRP A 179 7.38 0.74 -12.86
C TRP A 179 6.13 -0.04 -13.24
N THR A 180 6.04 -1.25 -12.72
CA THR A 180 4.86 -2.10 -12.83
C THR A 180 4.30 -2.40 -11.45
N ASP A 181 3.01 -2.09 -11.28
CA ASP A 181 2.24 -2.41 -10.08
C ASP A 181 1.99 -3.92 -10.05
N ASN A 182 2.95 -4.66 -9.49
CA ASN A 182 2.95 -6.10 -9.62
C ASN A 182 2.07 -6.78 -8.58
N ARG A 183 1.96 -6.23 -7.36
CA ARG A 183 1.24 -6.93 -6.27
C ARG A 183 0.90 -6.02 -5.09
N LYS A 184 -0.39 -5.93 -4.73
CA LYS A 184 -0.80 -5.57 -3.36
C LYS A 184 -0.65 -6.80 -2.48
N SER A 185 0.23 -6.73 -1.49
CA SER A 185 0.49 -7.80 -0.54
C SER A 185 0.07 -7.36 0.86
N GLU A 186 -0.41 -8.29 1.67
CA GLU A 186 -0.46 -8.07 3.11
C GLU A 186 0.97 -7.90 3.62
N ALA A 187 1.18 -6.91 4.49
CA ALA A 187 2.45 -6.67 5.14
C ALA A 187 2.84 -7.93 5.91
N ARG A 188 4.01 -8.46 5.58
CA ARG A 188 4.59 -9.56 6.33
C ARG A 188 4.93 -9.04 7.73
N PRO A 189 4.37 -9.60 8.82
CA PRO A 189 4.69 -9.13 10.16
C PRO A 189 6.19 -9.27 10.41
N LEU A 190 6.79 -8.23 11.00
CA LEU A 190 8.22 -8.22 11.27
C LEU A 190 8.66 -9.39 12.18
N SER A 191 7.77 -9.89 13.04
CA SER A 191 7.99 -11.09 13.88
C SER A 191 8.36 -12.35 13.09
N THR A 192 7.91 -12.48 11.84
CA THR A 192 8.17 -13.65 11.00
C THR A 192 9.58 -13.70 10.41
N VAL A 193 10.37 -12.62 10.55
CA VAL A 193 11.77 -12.58 10.14
C VAL A 193 12.64 -12.74 11.38
N ILE A 194 13.31 -13.88 11.43
CA ILE A 194 14.11 -14.32 12.58
C ILE A 194 15.51 -13.76 12.40
N LEU A 195 15.89 -12.87 13.30
CA LEU A 195 17.17 -12.18 13.40
C LEU A 195 17.46 -11.94 14.87
N ASN A 196 18.69 -11.53 15.18
CA ASN A 196 19.01 -11.08 16.53
C ASN A 196 18.06 -9.95 16.94
N GLN A 197 17.31 -10.15 18.03
CA GLN A 197 16.24 -9.25 18.43
C GLN A 197 16.74 -7.83 18.76
N ARG A 198 17.99 -7.71 19.25
CA ARG A 198 18.60 -6.40 19.56
C ARG A 198 18.95 -5.66 18.29
N GLU A 199 19.63 -6.31 17.35
CA GLU A 199 20.01 -5.69 16.08
C GLU A 199 18.79 -5.29 15.25
N LYS A 200 17.78 -6.17 15.23
CA LYS A 200 16.49 -5.92 14.59
C LYS A 200 15.78 -4.70 15.19
N ALA A 201 15.73 -4.59 16.52
CA ALA A 201 15.10 -3.45 17.19
C ALA A 201 15.85 -2.15 16.90
N LEU A 202 17.19 -2.15 17.00
CA LEU A 202 18.02 -0.98 16.70
C LEU A 202 17.85 -0.50 15.25
N LEU A 203 17.74 -1.43 14.30
CA LEU A 203 17.58 -1.12 12.89
C LEU A 203 16.20 -0.52 12.59
N VAL A 204 15.14 -1.08 13.17
CA VAL A 204 13.78 -0.56 13.01
C VAL A 204 13.65 0.82 13.67
N ASP A 205 14.26 1.01 14.83
CA ASP A 205 14.26 2.29 15.53
C ASP A 205 15.02 3.36 14.74
N ASP A 206 16.19 3.04 14.16
CA ASP A 206 16.94 3.94 13.26
C ASP A 206 16.10 4.37 12.04
N MET A 207 15.35 3.45 11.44
CA MET A 207 14.45 3.73 10.32
C MET A 207 13.27 4.62 10.73
N LYS A 208 12.65 4.34 11.89
CA LYS A 208 11.53 5.14 12.42
C LYS A 208 11.97 6.54 12.84
N ASP A 209 13.15 6.66 13.44
CA ASP A 209 13.75 7.95 13.80
C ASP A 209 14.10 8.76 12.56
N PHE A 210 14.67 8.12 11.53
CA PHE A 210 14.95 8.78 10.25
C PHE A 210 13.68 9.40 9.66
N LEU A 211 12.58 8.65 9.61
CA LEU A 211 11.29 9.09 9.05
C LEU A 211 10.53 10.09 9.94
N ASN A 212 11.00 10.37 11.16
CA ASN A 212 10.34 11.31 12.05
C ASN A 212 10.38 12.73 11.46
N PRO A 213 9.25 13.46 11.40
CA PRO A 213 9.22 14.85 10.91
C PRO A 213 10.20 15.79 11.63
N THR A 214 10.50 15.50 12.89
CA THR A 214 11.49 16.25 13.70
C THR A 214 12.90 16.05 13.15
N THR A 215 13.26 14.80 12.85
CA THR A 215 14.56 14.44 12.26
C THR A 215 14.69 15.05 10.87
N ARG A 216 13.66 14.95 10.03
CA ARG A 216 13.61 15.65 8.74
C ARG A 216 13.92 17.14 8.87
N SER A 217 13.25 17.82 9.79
CA SER A 217 13.44 19.25 10.03
C SER A 217 14.88 19.56 10.47
N TRP A 218 15.48 18.67 11.28
CA TRP A 218 16.86 18.79 11.74
C TRP A 218 17.88 18.70 10.58
N TYR A 219 17.66 17.79 9.62
CA TYR A 219 18.48 17.66 8.40
C TYR A 219 18.39 18.93 7.53
N THR A 220 17.17 19.38 7.25
CA THR A 220 16.92 20.58 6.43
C THR A 220 17.54 21.84 7.05
N GLN A 221 17.40 22.03 8.37
CA GLN A 221 17.99 23.18 9.08
C GLN A 221 19.51 23.22 9.00
N ARG A 222 20.16 22.08 8.81
CA ARG A 222 21.62 21.95 8.68
C ARG A 222 22.09 21.86 7.23
N SER A 223 21.18 21.95 6.27
CA SER A 223 21.46 21.76 4.84
C SER A 223 22.17 20.44 4.55
N LEU A 224 21.83 19.39 5.32
CA LEU A 224 22.31 18.04 5.09
C LEU A 224 21.34 17.30 4.16
N PRO A 225 21.84 16.50 3.19
CA PRO A 225 20.99 15.66 2.36
C PRO A 225 20.16 14.69 3.22
N TYR A 226 18.84 14.71 3.06
CA TYR A 226 17.93 13.86 3.83
C TYR A 226 17.77 12.48 3.15
N ARG A 227 18.79 11.64 3.34
CA ARG A 227 18.89 10.28 2.81
C ARG A 227 19.40 9.32 3.89
N ARG A 228 19.01 8.05 3.79
CA ARG A 228 19.52 6.99 4.65
C ARG A 228 19.62 5.68 3.88
N GLY A 229 20.83 5.11 3.82
CA GLY A 229 21.11 3.86 3.11
C GLY A 229 21.45 2.71 4.06
N TYR A 230 20.85 1.54 3.79
CA TYR A 230 21.04 0.31 4.55
C TYR A 230 21.58 -0.79 3.66
N LEU A 231 22.64 -1.47 4.09
CA LEU A 231 23.20 -2.63 3.42
C LEU A 231 22.93 -3.90 4.22
N LEU A 232 22.15 -4.81 3.64
CA LEU A 232 21.92 -6.15 4.17
C LEU A 232 22.85 -7.13 3.45
N HIS A 233 23.77 -7.75 4.17
CA HIS A 233 24.78 -8.63 3.57
C HIS A 233 24.84 -9.99 4.26
N GLY A 234 25.11 -11.04 3.49
CA GLY A 234 25.30 -12.39 4.04
C GLY A 234 24.87 -13.49 3.05
N PRO A 235 25.05 -14.78 3.39
CA PRO A 235 24.77 -15.90 2.48
C PRO A 235 23.34 -15.89 1.91
N PRO A 236 23.09 -16.55 0.76
CA PRO A 236 21.74 -16.71 0.24
C PRO A 236 20.87 -17.51 1.22
N GLY A 237 19.54 -17.29 1.19
CA GLY A 237 18.60 -18.01 2.05
C GLY A 237 18.52 -17.54 3.52
N THR A 238 19.18 -16.43 3.87
CA THR A 238 19.18 -15.86 5.23
C THR A 238 18.05 -14.86 5.51
N GLY A 239 17.24 -14.51 4.50
CA GLY A 239 16.05 -13.68 4.68
C GLY A 239 16.22 -12.18 4.41
N LYS A 240 17.30 -11.74 3.75
CA LYS A 240 17.55 -10.33 3.39
C LYS A 240 16.35 -9.65 2.69
N SER A 241 15.91 -10.18 1.55
CA SER A 241 14.75 -9.62 0.81
C SER A 241 13.44 -9.73 1.58
N SER A 242 13.29 -10.82 2.35
CA SER A 242 12.14 -11.02 3.23
C SER A 242 12.06 -9.97 4.34
N PHE A 243 13.21 -9.56 4.89
CA PHE A 243 13.31 -8.50 5.86
C PHE A 243 12.92 -7.15 5.27
N SER A 244 13.40 -6.81 4.07
CA SER A 244 13.05 -5.56 3.38
C SER A 244 11.53 -5.43 3.16
N LEU A 245 10.87 -6.52 2.75
CA LEU A 245 9.41 -6.56 2.60
C LEU A 245 8.67 -6.39 3.93
N ALA A 246 9.18 -7.00 5.00
CA ALA A 246 8.57 -6.87 6.33
C ALA A 246 8.74 -5.46 6.90
N ILE A 247 9.89 -4.82 6.67
CA ILE A 247 10.15 -3.42 7.04
C ILE A 247 9.23 -2.46 6.30
N ALA A 248 9.03 -2.64 5.00
CA ALA A 248 8.08 -1.81 4.25
C ALA A 248 6.67 -1.86 4.87
N GLY A 249 6.26 -3.05 5.32
CA GLY A 249 5.03 -3.25 6.10
C GLY A 249 5.05 -2.55 7.47
N GLU A 250 6.13 -2.68 8.23
CA GLU A 250 6.26 -2.03 9.55
C GLU A 250 6.24 -0.49 9.45
N LEU A 251 6.78 0.06 8.36
CA LEU A 251 6.81 1.50 8.09
C LEU A 251 5.55 2.01 7.36
N ASN A 252 4.65 1.10 6.95
CA ASN A 252 3.47 1.41 6.12
C ASN A 252 3.83 2.20 4.85
N MET A 253 4.86 1.72 4.15
CA MET A 253 5.40 2.32 2.93
C MET A 253 5.34 1.32 1.78
N ASP A 254 5.05 1.79 0.58
CA ASP A 254 5.20 0.98 -0.63
C ASP A 254 6.68 0.69 -0.92
N ILE A 255 6.93 -0.49 -1.50
CA ILE A 255 8.28 -0.96 -1.79
C ILE A 255 8.52 -1.08 -3.30
N TYR A 256 9.62 -0.52 -3.74
CA TYR A 256 10.05 -0.47 -5.13
C TYR A 256 11.29 -1.35 -5.29
N VAL A 257 11.10 -2.50 -5.95
CA VAL A 257 12.13 -3.52 -6.08
C VAL A 257 12.83 -3.39 -7.43
N VAL A 258 14.10 -3.01 -7.38
CA VAL A 258 15.00 -2.96 -8.53
C VAL A 258 15.94 -4.16 -8.49
N ARG A 259 15.70 -5.12 -9.40
CA ARG A 259 16.67 -6.17 -9.68
C ARG A 259 17.75 -5.63 -10.58
N VAL A 260 18.88 -5.28 -9.99
CA VAL A 260 19.98 -4.57 -10.63
C VAL A 260 20.54 -5.29 -11.89
N PRO A 261 20.63 -6.64 -11.95
CA PRO A 261 21.12 -7.34 -13.16
C PRO A 261 20.27 -7.15 -14.42
N SER A 262 19.03 -6.67 -14.28
CA SER A 262 18.04 -6.61 -15.36
C SER A 262 17.81 -5.20 -15.92
N VAL A 263 18.60 -4.22 -15.47
CA VAL A 263 18.42 -2.79 -15.75
C VAL A 263 19.70 -2.22 -16.36
N ASP A 264 19.56 -1.20 -17.22
CA ASP A 264 20.65 -0.39 -17.76
C ASP A 264 20.69 1.00 -17.12
N ASP A 265 21.75 1.78 -17.34
CA ASP A 265 21.92 3.09 -16.69
C ASP A 265 20.76 4.06 -17.00
N GLU A 266 20.26 4.04 -18.24
CA GLU A 266 19.17 4.92 -18.67
C GLU A 266 17.83 4.54 -18.02
N SER A 267 17.50 3.24 -18.00
CA SER A 267 16.30 2.74 -17.31
C SER A 267 16.39 2.98 -15.81
N LEU A 268 17.57 2.81 -15.20
CA LEU A 268 17.74 3.06 -13.76
C LEU A 268 17.42 4.53 -13.43
N LYS A 269 17.94 5.45 -14.23
CA LYS A 269 17.65 6.89 -14.10
C LYS A 269 16.16 7.20 -14.25
N CYS A 270 15.49 6.62 -15.26
CA CYS A 270 14.05 6.80 -15.46
C CYS A 270 13.25 6.26 -14.25
N LEU A 271 13.59 5.07 -13.76
CA LEU A 271 12.96 4.47 -12.59
C LEU A 271 13.12 5.37 -11.35
N PHE A 272 14.33 5.87 -11.08
CA PHE A 272 14.60 6.72 -9.92
C PHE A 272 13.90 8.10 -9.99
N ALA A 273 13.69 8.63 -11.19
CA ALA A 273 12.95 9.86 -11.44
C ALA A 273 11.44 9.71 -11.18
N GLU A 274 10.86 8.53 -11.43
CA GLU A 274 9.44 8.25 -11.23
C GLU A 274 9.07 7.85 -9.79
N LEU A 275 10.07 7.58 -8.93
CA LEU A 275 9.83 7.18 -7.54
C LEU A 275 9.11 8.28 -6.73
N PRO A 276 8.17 7.93 -5.84
CA PRO A 276 7.56 8.89 -4.92
C PRO A 276 8.51 9.31 -3.79
N ALA A 277 8.17 10.38 -3.07
CA ALA A 277 8.99 10.92 -1.98
C ALA A 277 8.91 10.11 -0.67
N HIS A 278 7.99 9.15 -0.52
CA HIS A 278 7.81 8.39 0.72
C HIS A 278 7.66 6.89 0.41
N CYS A 279 8.76 6.26 0.01
CA CYS A 279 8.81 4.83 -0.30
C CYS A 279 10.10 4.16 0.19
N VAL A 280 10.04 2.82 0.23
CA VAL A 280 11.22 1.98 0.41
C VAL A 280 11.73 1.57 -0.97
N VAL A 281 13.00 1.84 -1.26
CA VAL A 281 13.68 1.38 -2.47
C VAL A 281 14.54 0.18 -2.11
N LEU A 282 14.30 -0.96 -2.75
CA LEU A 282 15.07 -2.18 -2.58
C LEU A 282 15.91 -2.44 -3.83
N LEU A 283 17.23 -2.32 -3.70
CA LEU A 283 18.19 -2.74 -4.73
C LEU A 283 18.64 -4.17 -4.42
N GLU A 284 18.16 -5.14 -5.19
CA GLU A 284 18.48 -6.55 -4.99
C GLU A 284 19.76 -6.97 -5.74
N ASP A 285 20.59 -7.74 -5.05
CA ASP A 285 21.78 -8.44 -5.59
C ASP A 285 22.80 -7.49 -6.26
N ILE A 286 23.22 -6.45 -5.53
CA ILE A 286 24.15 -5.43 -6.05
C ILE A 286 25.54 -5.99 -6.42
N ASP A 287 25.95 -7.15 -5.90
CA ASP A 287 27.22 -7.81 -6.23
C ASP A 287 27.29 -8.37 -7.66
N ALA A 288 26.14 -8.54 -8.31
CA ALA A 288 26.07 -8.99 -9.70
C ALA A 288 26.61 -7.93 -10.69
N VAL A 289 26.44 -6.64 -10.38
CA VAL A 289 26.98 -5.52 -11.19
C VAL A 289 28.49 -5.58 -11.25
N ILE A 290 29.10 -5.84 -10.09
CA ILE A 290 30.55 -5.82 -9.94
C ILE A 290 31.17 -7.03 -10.62
N SER A 291 30.53 -8.19 -10.48
CA SER A 291 30.97 -9.43 -11.13
C SER A 291 30.92 -9.35 -12.67
N ALA A 292 30.02 -8.54 -13.24
CA ALA A 292 29.96 -8.30 -14.68
C ALA A 292 31.15 -7.45 -15.16
N HIS A 293 31.47 -6.38 -14.44
CA HIS A 293 32.60 -5.51 -14.78
C HIS A 293 33.96 -6.19 -14.64
N SER A 294 34.17 -7.05 -13.63
CA SER A 294 35.42 -7.80 -13.50
C SER A 294 35.68 -8.71 -14.71
N ARG A 295 34.63 -9.33 -15.27
CA ARG A 295 34.74 -10.17 -16.47
C ARG A 295 34.99 -9.34 -17.74
N GLU A 296 34.39 -8.17 -17.83
CA GLU A 296 34.62 -7.23 -18.94
C GLU A 296 36.06 -6.72 -18.94
N SER A 297 36.63 -6.40 -17.77
CA SER A 297 38.05 -6.02 -17.66
C SER A 297 39.03 -7.15 -18.00
N GLU A 298 38.66 -8.40 -17.76
CA GLU A 298 39.49 -9.57 -18.13
C GLU A 298 39.37 -9.93 -19.62
N ALA A 299 38.20 -9.73 -20.24
CA ALA A 299 37.97 -9.99 -21.66
C ALA A 299 38.74 -9.02 -22.60
N VAL A 300 39.13 -7.84 -22.11
CA VAL A 300 39.99 -6.89 -22.86
C VAL A 300 41.40 -7.43 -23.10
N HIS A 301 41.81 -8.51 -22.41
CA HIS A 301 43.09 -9.20 -22.65
C HIS A 301 43.01 -10.43 -23.57
N SER A 302 41.83 -10.84 -24.00
CA SER A 302 41.64 -11.89 -25.02
C SER A 302 41.18 -11.28 -26.34
N ASN A 303 42.02 -11.42 -27.36
CA ASN A 303 41.89 -10.83 -28.70
C ASN A 303 40.79 -11.48 -29.56
N GLU A 304 39.64 -11.84 -28.97
CA GLU A 304 38.51 -12.44 -29.66
C GLU A 304 37.47 -11.36 -30.01
N GLN A 305 37.13 -11.27 -31.30
CA GLN A 305 36.20 -10.27 -31.82
C GLN A 305 34.81 -10.41 -31.16
N PRO A 306 34.16 -9.30 -30.74
CA PRO A 306 32.80 -9.36 -30.25
C PRO A 306 31.87 -9.67 -31.42
N SER A 307 31.14 -10.77 -31.31
CA SER A 307 30.06 -11.12 -32.23
C SER A 307 28.91 -10.12 -32.03
N PHE A 308 28.42 -9.56 -33.13
CA PHE A 308 27.28 -8.65 -33.18
C PHE A 308 26.00 -9.36 -32.70
N GLY A 309 25.77 -9.37 -31.40
CA GLY A 309 24.55 -9.88 -30.78
C GLY A 309 24.17 -9.01 -29.59
N ASP A 310 23.33 -8.00 -29.85
CA ASP A 310 22.54 -7.20 -28.91
C ASP A 310 22.98 -7.30 -27.42
N GLU A 311 24.16 -6.77 -27.11
CA GLU A 311 24.63 -6.66 -25.73
C GLU A 311 23.72 -5.65 -25.03
N LYS A 312 22.70 -6.18 -24.34
CA LYS A 312 21.90 -5.39 -23.40
C LYS A 312 22.87 -4.72 -22.44
N LYS A 313 23.06 -3.41 -22.62
CA LYS A 313 23.86 -2.56 -21.74
C LYS A 313 23.42 -2.87 -20.32
N ARG A 314 24.33 -3.36 -19.49
CA ARG A 314 24.04 -3.59 -18.07
C ARG A 314 24.30 -2.29 -17.34
N VAL A 315 23.62 -2.10 -16.21
CA VAL A 315 23.90 -1.00 -15.31
C VAL A 315 25.38 -1.03 -14.92
N THR A 316 26.03 0.12 -15.00
CA THR A 316 27.42 0.29 -14.62
C THR A 316 27.50 0.67 -13.15
N LEU A 317 28.64 0.37 -12.50
CA LEU A 317 28.88 0.84 -11.14
C LEU A 317 28.76 2.37 -11.06
N SER A 318 29.33 3.08 -12.03
CA SER A 318 29.27 4.55 -12.12
C SER A 318 27.84 5.05 -12.29
N GLY A 319 27.02 4.38 -13.12
CA GLY A 319 25.60 4.69 -13.29
C GLY A 319 24.82 4.56 -11.97
N LEU A 320 24.99 3.44 -11.27
CA LEU A 320 24.40 3.24 -9.95
C LEU A 320 24.84 4.33 -8.95
N LEU A 321 26.13 4.65 -8.90
CA LEU A 321 26.66 5.67 -8.00
C LEU A 321 26.12 7.06 -8.28
N ASN A 322 25.94 7.41 -9.55
CA ASN A 322 25.37 8.69 -9.94
C ASN A 322 23.91 8.85 -9.50
N GLU A 323 23.13 7.77 -9.51
CA GLU A 323 21.74 7.81 -9.05
C GLU A 323 21.63 7.87 -7.52
N LEU A 324 22.61 7.32 -6.79
CA LEU A 324 22.66 7.38 -5.33
C LEU A 324 23.11 8.76 -4.79
N ASP A 325 24.13 9.35 -5.43
CA ASP A 325 24.77 10.60 -4.98
C ASP A 325 24.33 11.85 -5.75
N GLY A 326 23.52 11.68 -6.80
CA GLY A 326 23.12 12.75 -7.69
C GLY A 326 22.57 13.96 -6.95
N VAL A 327 22.91 15.15 -7.46
CA VAL A 327 22.39 16.45 -6.96
C VAL A 327 20.85 16.50 -7.07
N SER A 328 20.28 15.70 -7.96
CA SER A 328 18.84 15.52 -8.18
C SER A 328 18.26 14.25 -7.57
N SER A 329 19.04 13.46 -6.82
CA SER A 329 18.51 12.29 -6.13
C SER A 329 17.45 12.77 -5.13
N ALA A 330 16.28 12.13 -5.12
CA ALA A 330 15.19 12.59 -4.29
C ALA A 330 15.43 12.26 -2.81
N GLU A 331 14.85 13.08 -1.95
CA GLU A 331 14.91 12.96 -0.50
C GLU A 331 13.71 12.15 0.02
N ASP A 332 13.70 11.82 1.33
CA ASP A 332 12.56 11.24 2.05
C ASP A 332 12.28 9.76 1.73
N ARG A 333 13.27 9.07 1.14
CA ARG A 333 13.22 7.64 0.82
C ARG A 333 14.14 6.81 1.72
N VAL A 334 13.70 5.60 2.04
CA VAL A 334 14.53 4.59 2.72
C VAL A 334 15.15 3.70 1.65
N LEU A 335 16.47 3.65 1.56
CA LEU A 335 17.18 2.83 0.59
C LEU A 335 17.76 1.58 1.26
N ILE A 336 17.37 0.40 0.77
CA ILE A 336 17.88 -0.89 1.22
C ILE A 336 18.58 -1.57 0.05
N MET A 337 19.82 -2.01 0.26
CA MET A 337 20.59 -2.80 -0.69
C MET A 337 20.81 -4.20 -0.13
N THR A 338 20.74 -5.22 -0.98
CA THR A 338 21.10 -6.60 -0.59
C THR A 338 22.31 -7.10 -1.35
N THR A 339 23.19 -7.82 -0.67
CA THR A 339 24.31 -8.52 -1.31
C THR A 339 24.57 -9.88 -0.67
N ASN A 340 25.04 -10.83 -1.46
CA ASN A 340 25.54 -12.10 -0.92
C ASN A 340 27.04 -12.05 -0.55
N HIS A 341 27.77 -11.08 -1.07
CA HIS A 341 29.22 -10.99 -0.94
C HIS A 341 29.69 -9.56 -0.66
N GLU A 342 29.66 -9.14 0.62
CA GLU A 342 30.12 -7.81 1.02
C GLU A 342 31.56 -7.52 0.56
N MET A 343 32.45 -8.51 0.64
CA MET A 343 33.87 -8.36 0.28
C MET A 343 34.10 -8.06 -1.21
N LYS A 344 33.10 -8.31 -2.07
CA LYS A 344 33.16 -8.00 -3.51
C LYS A 344 32.67 -6.59 -3.81
N LEU A 345 32.13 -5.87 -2.83
CA LEU A 345 31.59 -4.53 -3.05
C LEU A 345 32.70 -3.49 -3.20
N ASP A 346 32.51 -2.57 -4.15
CA ASP A 346 33.41 -1.44 -4.34
C ASP A 346 33.38 -0.52 -3.10
N PRO A 347 34.53 -0.15 -2.50
CA PRO A 347 34.59 0.76 -1.36
C PRO A 347 33.89 2.11 -1.60
N ALA A 348 33.75 2.56 -2.85
CA ALA A 348 33.00 3.75 -3.21
C ALA A 348 31.50 3.61 -2.85
N LEU A 349 30.88 2.44 -3.04
CA LEU A 349 29.47 2.21 -2.66
C LEU A 349 29.26 2.32 -1.15
N ILE A 350 30.26 1.93 -0.36
CA ILE A 350 30.19 1.77 1.09
C ILE A 350 30.40 3.08 1.85
N ARG A 351 30.68 4.19 1.15
CA ARG A 351 30.96 5.47 1.81
C ARG A 351 29.75 5.99 2.60
N PRO A 352 29.99 6.60 3.78
CA PRO A 352 28.93 7.30 4.52
C PRO A 352 28.22 8.33 3.64
N GLY A 353 26.89 8.42 3.74
CA GLY A 353 26.03 9.18 2.83
C GLY A 353 25.40 8.35 1.70
N ARG A 354 26.00 7.20 1.35
CA ARG A 354 25.41 6.18 0.46
C ARG A 354 24.89 4.99 1.26
N ILE A 355 25.73 4.47 2.15
CA ILE A 355 25.41 3.37 3.07
C ILE A 355 25.79 3.83 4.47
N ASP A 356 24.80 4.03 5.32
CA ASP A 356 24.97 4.54 6.68
C ASP A 356 24.94 3.42 7.72
N LYS A 357 24.25 2.33 7.43
CA LYS A 357 24.12 1.16 8.30
C LYS A 357 24.36 -0.13 7.52
N LYS A 358 25.13 -1.04 8.13
CA LYS A 358 25.37 -2.39 7.63
C LYS A 358 24.79 -3.40 8.59
N VAL A 359 24.15 -4.43 8.06
CA VAL A 359 23.49 -5.48 8.84
C VAL A 359 23.89 -6.82 8.27
N SER A 360 24.50 -7.65 9.12
CA SER A 360 24.95 -8.98 8.74
C SER A 360 23.83 -9.99 8.95
N PHE A 361 23.53 -10.76 7.90
CA PHE A 361 22.60 -11.87 7.91
C PHE A 361 23.42 -13.16 7.88
N ALA A 362 23.71 -13.70 9.06
CA ALA A 362 24.51 -14.91 9.20
C ALA A 362 23.70 -16.19 8.93
N LEU A 363 24.43 -17.31 8.81
CA LEU A 363 23.83 -18.65 8.90
C LEU A 363 23.25 -18.87 10.30
N ALA A 364 22.34 -19.83 10.44
CA ALA A 364 21.57 -19.99 11.66
C ALA A 364 22.46 -20.42 12.85
N ASP A 365 22.39 -19.65 13.94
CA ASP A 365 22.87 -20.05 15.26
C ASP A 365 21.80 -20.84 16.01
N ARG A 366 22.15 -21.42 17.16
CA ARG A 366 21.19 -22.20 17.97
C ARG A 366 19.94 -21.41 18.32
N ASP A 367 20.09 -20.14 18.67
CA ASP A 367 18.97 -19.26 19.03
C ASP A 367 18.02 -19.07 17.84
N THR A 368 18.56 -18.87 16.64
CA THR A 368 17.80 -18.79 15.38
C THR A 368 17.10 -20.10 15.09
N VAL A 369 17.78 -21.24 15.24
CA VAL A 369 17.19 -22.58 15.04
C VAL A 369 16.01 -22.80 16.00
N SER A 370 16.19 -22.50 17.28
CA SER A 370 15.12 -22.63 18.28
C SER A 370 13.94 -21.69 17.98
N GLN A 371 14.19 -20.47 17.53
CA GLN A 371 13.14 -19.54 17.11
C GLN A 371 12.39 -20.03 15.87
N ILE A 372 13.07 -20.58 14.86
CA ILE A 372 12.42 -21.17 13.68
C ILE A 372 11.55 -22.33 14.10
N TYR A 373 12.06 -23.21 14.97
CA TYR A 373 11.32 -24.35 15.48
C TYR A 373 10.03 -23.89 16.19
N CYS A 374 10.15 -22.97 17.15
CA CYS A 374 9.00 -22.42 17.85
C CYS A 374 8.01 -21.79 16.86
N TRP A 375 8.49 -21.02 15.87
CA TRP A 375 7.63 -20.38 14.88
C TRP A 375 6.84 -21.37 14.01
N VAL A 376 7.43 -22.53 13.66
CA VAL A 376 6.76 -23.55 12.83
C VAL A 376 5.68 -24.31 13.62
N PHE A 377 5.94 -24.59 14.90
CA PHE A 377 5.08 -25.45 15.74
C PHE A 377 4.14 -24.68 16.68
N GLN A 378 4.30 -23.36 16.81
CA GLN A 378 3.37 -22.52 17.55
C GLN A 378 2.00 -22.47 16.86
N SER A 379 0.94 -22.58 17.64
CA SER A 379 -0.43 -22.43 17.14
C SER A 379 -0.72 -20.96 16.78
N PRO A 380 -1.41 -20.69 15.66
CA PRO A 380 -1.68 -19.32 15.18
C PRO A 380 -2.57 -18.47 16.10
N SER A 381 -3.12 -19.05 17.18
CA SER A 381 -3.91 -18.35 18.21
C SER A 381 -3.10 -17.43 19.11
N GLU A 382 -1.76 -17.52 19.13
CA GLU A 382 -0.91 -16.75 20.07
C GLU A 382 -0.14 -15.58 19.43
N THR A 383 -0.32 -15.32 18.13
CA THR A 383 0.43 -14.26 17.42
C THR A 383 -0.28 -12.90 17.35
N GLY A 384 -1.50 -12.80 17.89
CA GLY A 384 -2.24 -11.55 18.04
C GLY A 384 -1.78 -10.75 19.26
N ALA A 385 -1.90 -9.43 19.22
CA ALA A 385 -1.43 -8.47 20.23
C ALA A 385 -1.99 -8.66 21.67
N ASP A 386 -2.84 -9.66 21.90
CA ASP A 386 -3.45 -10.04 23.18
C ASP A 386 -3.02 -11.45 23.65
N ALA A 387 -1.74 -11.81 23.48
CA ALA A 387 -1.22 -13.07 24.03
C ALA A 387 -0.93 -12.93 25.54
N GLN A 388 -1.83 -13.46 26.38
CA GLN A 388 -1.47 -13.79 27.76
C GLN A 388 -0.45 -14.94 27.76
N PRO A 389 0.65 -14.85 28.53
CA PRO A 389 1.63 -15.93 28.61
C PRO A 389 1.05 -17.08 29.44
N CYS A 390 0.42 -18.06 28.79
CA CYS A 390 0.03 -19.31 29.42
C CYS A 390 1.28 -20.22 29.51
N GLY A 391 1.90 -20.25 30.69
CA GLY A 391 3.29 -20.63 30.92
C GLY A 391 3.67 -22.11 30.94
N THR A 392 2.87 -23.04 30.40
CA THR A 392 3.17 -24.49 30.48
C THR A 392 3.44 -25.13 29.12
N GLU A 393 2.60 -24.89 28.11
CA GLU A 393 2.80 -25.45 26.76
C GLU A 393 3.97 -24.78 26.03
N ASN A 394 4.11 -23.47 26.17
CA ASN A 394 5.23 -22.71 25.63
C ASN A 394 6.58 -23.11 26.24
N GLY A 395 6.61 -23.56 27.50
CA GLY A 395 7.83 -24.04 28.15
C GLY A 395 8.31 -25.37 27.59
N LEU A 396 7.39 -26.30 27.30
CA LEU A 396 7.72 -27.60 26.73
C LEU A 396 8.19 -27.47 25.28
N LEU A 397 7.50 -26.65 24.48
CA LEU A 397 7.91 -26.36 23.10
C LEU A 397 9.30 -25.69 23.06
N GLN A 398 9.57 -24.76 23.97
CA GLN A 398 10.87 -24.12 24.09
C GLN A 398 11.97 -25.14 24.44
N ALA A 399 11.68 -26.11 25.32
CA ALA A 399 12.63 -27.17 25.67
C ALA A 399 12.93 -28.08 24.46
N GLN A 400 11.90 -28.47 23.71
CA GLN A 400 12.07 -29.24 22.46
C GLN A 400 12.86 -28.45 21.41
N ALA A 401 12.59 -27.15 21.28
CA ALA A 401 13.32 -26.27 20.36
C ALA A 401 14.82 -26.16 20.70
N ILE A 402 15.16 -26.13 22.00
CA ILE A 402 16.56 -26.13 22.45
C ILE A 402 17.20 -27.49 22.13
N GLN A 403 16.51 -28.59 22.41
CA GLN A 403 17.00 -29.94 22.08
C GLN A 403 17.25 -30.10 20.57
N PHE A 404 16.34 -29.59 19.73
CA PHE A 404 16.47 -29.60 18.28
C PHE A 404 17.69 -28.78 17.83
N ALA A 405 17.86 -27.58 18.40
CA ALA A 405 19.00 -26.71 18.09
C ALA A 405 20.35 -27.34 18.45
N HIS A 406 20.42 -28.22 19.45
CA HIS A 406 21.64 -28.98 19.76
C HIS A 406 21.99 -30.05 18.71
N GLN A 407 21.00 -30.59 17.99
CA GLN A 407 21.20 -31.58 16.93
C GLN A 407 21.66 -30.94 15.61
N VAL A 408 21.41 -29.65 15.43
CA VAL A 408 21.80 -28.90 14.24
C VAL A 408 23.16 -28.21 14.47
N PRO A 409 24.16 -28.37 13.60
CA PRO A 409 25.44 -27.69 13.72
C PRO A 409 25.28 -26.17 13.49
N GLU A 410 25.88 -25.38 14.37
CA GLU A 410 25.85 -23.91 14.32
C GLU A 410 26.56 -23.36 13.08
N GLY A 411 25.95 -22.37 12.43
CA GLY A 411 26.58 -21.62 11.35
C GLY A 411 26.83 -22.41 10.07
N VAL A 412 26.19 -23.58 9.89
CA VAL A 412 26.32 -24.41 8.68
C VAL A 412 25.15 -24.21 7.72
N PHE A 413 23.94 -24.13 8.26
CA PHE A 413 22.71 -24.08 7.47
C PHE A 413 22.07 -22.70 7.48
N SER A 414 21.44 -22.33 6.37
CA SER A 414 20.65 -21.11 6.29
C SER A 414 19.28 -21.28 6.98
N PRO A 415 18.69 -20.21 7.53
CA PRO A 415 17.32 -20.22 8.05
C PRO A 415 16.29 -20.81 7.06
N ALA A 416 16.43 -20.55 5.76
CA ALA A 416 15.55 -21.10 4.73
C ALA A 416 15.66 -22.62 4.59
N GLU A 417 16.86 -23.20 4.72
CA GLU A 417 17.05 -24.66 4.65
C GLU A 417 16.44 -25.36 5.85
N ILE A 418 16.64 -24.82 7.05
CA ILE A 418 16.04 -25.34 8.29
C ILE A 418 14.52 -25.26 8.20
N LEU A 419 13.98 -24.12 7.74
CA LEU A 419 12.54 -23.97 7.57
C LEU A 419 11.98 -24.97 6.55
N SER A 420 12.67 -25.15 5.42
CA SER A 420 12.29 -26.12 4.38
C SER A 420 12.26 -27.56 4.91
N PHE A 421 13.18 -27.91 5.82
CA PHE A 421 13.18 -29.19 6.51
C PHE A 421 12.01 -29.33 7.48
N LEU A 422 11.67 -28.30 8.26
CA LEU A 422 10.64 -28.38 9.31
C LEU A 422 9.19 -28.32 8.78
N VAL A 423 8.93 -27.60 7.69
CA VAL A 423 7.57 -27.41 7.14
C VAL A 423 6.81 -28.72 6.81
N PRO A 424 7.45 -29.75 6.22
CA PRO A 424 6.83 -31.07 6.05
C PRO A 424 6.36 -31.71 7.36
N TYR A 425 7.06 -31.45 8.47
CA TYR A 425 6.79 -32.01 9.78
C TYR A 425 5.90 -31.12 10.65
N ARG A 426 5.29 -30.05 10.12
CA ARG A 426 4.51 -29.04 10.88
C ARG A 426 3.44 -29.54 11.87
N HIS A 427 3.02 -30.80 11.77
CA HIS A 427 2.02 -31.42 12.67
C HIS A 427 2.62 -32.50 13.59
N ASP A 428 3.90 -32.82 13.44
CA ASP A 428 4.58 -33.90 14.16
C ASP A 428 6.03 -33.48 14.52
N PRO A 429 6.22 -32.82 15.68
CA PRO A 429 7.54 -32.37 16.13
C PRO A 429 8.49 -33.53 16.46
N ASP A 430 7.98 -34.66 16.92
CA ASP A 430 8.79 -35.82 17.31
C ASP A 430 9.43 -36.49 16.08
N ALA A 431 8.68 -36.58 14.97
CA ALA A 431 9.22 -37.06 13.70
C ALA A 431 10.35 -36.16 13.15
N ALA A 432 10.28 -34.84 13.39
CA ALA A 432 11.34 -33.92 13.00
C ALA A 432 12.64 -34.19 13.77
N HIS A 433 12.55 -34.45 15.07
CA HIS A 433 13.71 -34.81 15.91
C HIS A 433 14.38 -36.13 15.50
N GLN A 434 13.59 -37.13 15.07
CA GLN A 434 14.13 -38.41 14.62
C GLN A 434 14.83 -38.30 13.26
N SER A 435 14.33 -37.40 12.39
CA SER A 435 14.81 -37.28 11.01
C SER A 435 15.98 -36.30 10.84
N VAL A 436 16.20 -35.39 11.80
CA VAL A 436 17.17 -34.29 11.65
C VAL A 436 18.61 -34.77 11.45
N GLU A 437 19.06 -35.79 12.17
CA GLU A 437 20.43 -36.29 12.07
C GLU A 437 20.72 -36.82 10.66
N THR A 438 19.80 -37.62 10.12
CA THR A 438 19.91 -38.14 8.75
C THR A 438 19.91 -37.02 7.70
N TRP A 439 19.12 -35.97 7.92
CA TRP A 439 19.07 -34.81 7.05
C TRP A 439 20.38 -34.01 7.09
N VAL A 440 20.93 -33.74 8.29
CA VAL A 440 22.20 -33.04 8.47
C VAL A 440 23.33 -33.78 7.76
N GLU A 441 23.42 -35.11 7.93
CA GLU A 441 24.44 -35.91 7.26
C GLU A 441 24.32 -35.87 5.73
N SER A 442 23.10 -35.99 5.20
CA SER A 442 22.84 -35.96 3.76
C SER A 442 23.27 -34.63 3.12
N ARG A 443 22.99 -33.51 3.80
CA ARG A 443 23.33 -32.17 3.32
C ARG A 443 24.81 -31.87 3.44
N GLN A 444 25.47 -32.31 4.51
CA GLN A 444 26.92 -32.17 4.65
C GLN A 444 27.69 -32.97 3.59
N LYS A 445 27.24 -34.19 3.25
CA LYS A 445 27.80 -34.98 2.13
C LYS A 445 27.63 -34.27 0.79
N THR A 446 26.47 -33.65 0.56
CA THR A 446 26.17 -32.92 -0.68
C THR A 446 27.01 -31.64 -0.78
N GLY A 447 27.16 -30.90 0.32
CA GLY A 447 27.99 -29.69 0.39
C GLY A 447 29.48 -29.96 0.13
N ARG A 448 30.03 -31.07 0.67
CA ARG A 448 31.42 -31.49 0.41
C ARG A 448 31.71 -31.93 -1.02
N ASN A 449 30.68 -32.31 -1.78
CA ASN A 449 30.84 -32.67 -3.20
C ASN A 449 30.73 -31.46 -4.14
N LEU A 450 30.31 -30.29 -3.62
CA LEU A 450 30.11 -29.05 -4.37
C LEU A 450 31.19 -27.99 -4.07
N SER A 451 31.92 -28.13 -2.96
CA SER A 451 33.13 -27.37 -2.62
C SER A 451 34.37 -28.04 -3.17
#